data_AF-A0A9P3PQQ4-F1
#
_entry.id   AF-A0A9P3PQQ4-F1
#
_cell.length_a   1.000
_cell.length_b   1.000
_cell.length_c   1.000
_cell.angle_alpha   90.00
_cell.angle_beta   90.00
_cell.angle_gamma   90.00
#
_symmetry.space_group_name_H-M   'P 1'
#
loop_
_entity.id
_entity.type
_entity.pdbx_description
1 polymer ?
#
loop_
_entity_poly.entity_id
_entity_poly.type
_entity_poly.pdbx_seq_one_letter_code
_entity_poly.pdbx_strand_id
1 'polypeptide(L)'
;MNFPENLNISPSVFPENQWVNTTSAINSDDVFGFAAQREGIEKYGIAGRIWEAAYVLSIYVNPPSNLLFDPPFATPSSSHCPRTILELGSGAGMTSARIAETLTDQDMLIVTDLPEVCPLLASNLKACRSSTFPESSIHVRPLAWGEEPHAVAIASELLVRPNGARTLTHVLCSDLIYFPELLAPLLRSLLQVTSPPFSSTEDPTQASGVTVVISYKLRSLSKEAPFWSAFGLWFTFKPVLVKDTSSGDGTWQRFGASSDDPMFIFIANRRPESYAWKIPTHNSDLLAGRGAVADDSAKADDTFETLLFMTLEGSEA
;
A
#
# COMPACT_ATOMS: atom_id res chain seq x y z
N MET A 1 -5.18 -16.69 2.61
CA MET A 1 -4.59 -17.83 3.34
C MET A 1 -3.44 -17.28 4.17
N ASN A 2 -3.47 -17.46 5.50
CA ASN A 2 -2.44 -16.91 6.39
C ASN A 2 -1.32 -17.90 6.75
N PHE A 3 -1.56 -19.20 6.56
CA PHE A 3 -0.61 -20.28 6.87
C PHE A 3 -0.27 -21.05 5.59
N PRO A 4 0.55 -20.48 4.70
CA PRO A 4 1.03 -21.19 3.52
C PRO A 4 1.93 -22.36 3.93
N GLU A 5 1.71 -23.51 3.32
CA GLU A 5 2.54 -24.69 3.55
C GLU A 5 3.99 -24.43 3.09
N ASN A 6 4.95 -24.94 3.87
CA ASN A 6 6.39 -24.88 3.56
C ASN A 6 7.02 -23.47 3.50
N LEU A 7 6.34 -22.43 3.99
CA LEU A 7 6.95 -21.11 4.13
C LEU A 7 7.65 -20.99 5.48
N ASN A 8 8.98 -20.94 5.47
CA ASN A 8 9.77 -20.69 6.68
C ASN A 8 9.73 -19.19 7.02
N ILE A 9 8.80 -18.79 7.89
CA ILE A 9 8.66 -17.41 8.34
C ILE A 9 9.29 -17.21 9.72
N SER A 10 10.11 -16.16 9.82
CA SER A 10 10.71 -15.69 11.06
C SER A 10 10.45 -14.19 11.22
N PRO A 11 10.49 -13.67 12.47
CA PRO A 11 10.45 -12.24 12.71
C PRO A 11 11.49 -11.52 11.86
N SER A 12 11.11 -10.38 11.26
CA SER A 12 12.05 -9.53 10.55
C SER A 12 12.70 -8.54 11.54
N VAL A 13 13.88 -8.06 11.16
CA VAL A 13 14.54 -6.95 11.83
C VAL A 13 14.42 -5.73 10.91
N PHE A 14 14.28 -4.55 11.49
CA PHE A 14 14.40 -3.31 10.74
C PHE A 14 15.75 -3.32 10.01
N PRO A 15 15.78 -3.12 8.68
CA PRO A 15 17.05 -3.15 7.97
C PRO A 15 17.93 -2.01 8.50
N GLU A 16 19.15 -2.33 8.95
CA GLU A 16 20.18 -1.35 9.33
C GLU A 16 20.63 -0.56 8.09
N ASN A 17 19.74 0.29 7.58
CA ASN A 17 19.98 1.06 6.38
C ASN A 17 20.51 2.45 6.77
N GLN A 18 21.44 2.96 5.96
CA GLN A 18 22.13 4.25 6.08
C GLN A 18 21.20 5.48 6.19
N TRP A 19 19.91 5.32 5.88
CA TRP A 19 18.91 6.39 5.82
C TRP A 19 18.36 6.81 7.19
N VAL A 20 18.67 6.07 8.25
CA VAL A 20 18.00 6.22 9.55
C VAL A 20 19.03 6.22 10.68
N ASN A 21 19.69 7.35 10.91
CA ASN A 21 20.39 7.62 12.17
C ASN A 21 19.44 8.13 13.28
N THR A 22 18.12 8.19 13.02
CA THR A 22 17.20 9.08 13.77
C THR A 22 15.80 8.55 14.08
N THR A 23 15.50 7.26 13.95
CA THR A 23 14.31 6.71 14.64
C THR A 23 14.75 5.81 15.76
N SER A 24 14.28 6.11 16.97
CA SER A 24 14.24 5.23 18.12
C SER A 24 14.17 3.78 17.64
N ALA A 25 15.27 3.05 17.80
CA ALA A 25 15.32 1.63 17.50
C ALA A 25 14.02 1.03 18.05
N ILE A 26 13.27 0.34 17.19
CA ILE A 26 12.15 -0.51 17.61
C ILE A 26 12.71 -1.37 18.72
N ASN A 27 12.42 -1.00 19.98
CA ASN A 27 12.96 -1.71 21.13
C ASN A 27 12.50 -3.16 21.00
N SER A 28 13.29 -4.11 21.53
CA SER A 28 12.90 -5.53 21.52
C SER A 28 11.51 -5.77 22.13
N ASP A 29 11.06 -4.84 22.98
CA ASP A 29 9.79 -4.85 23.70
C ASP A 29 8.68 -3.99 23.04
N ASP A 30 8.93 -3.44 21.84
CA ASP A 30 7.92 -2.75 21.05
C ASP A 30 6.85 -3.75 20.54
N VAL A 31 5.63 -3.26 20.29
CA VAL A 31 4.50 -4.06 19.79
C VAL A 31 4.74 -4.61 18.37
N PHE A 32 5.73 -4.06 17.66
CA PHE A 32 6.22 -4.58 16.38
C PHE A 32 7.60 -5.23 16.48
N GLY A 33 8.14 -5.37 17.69
CA GLY A 33 9.43 -5.95 17.98
C GLY A 33 9.47 -7.46 17.70
N PHE A 34 10.67 -8.02 17.82
CA PHE A 34 10.95 -9.42 17.48
C PHE A 34 10.05 -10.41 18.23
N ALA A 35 9.84 -10.21 19.53
CA ALA A 35 9.03 -11.09 20.37
C ALA A 35 7.54 -11.04 19.97
N ALA A 36 7.00 -9.85 19.72
CA ALA A 36 5.62 -9.66 19.29
C ALA A 36 5.37 -10.26 17.90
N GLN A 37 6.30 -10.08 16.97
CA GLN A 37 6.24 -10.73 15.66
C GLN A 37 6.27 -12.26 15.77
N ARG A 38 7.08 -12.83 16.68
CA ARG A 38 7.12 -14.30 16.87
C ARG A 38 5.77 -14.83 17.33
N GLU A 39 5.17 -14.22 18.35
CA GLU A 39 3.82 -14.58 18.81
C GLU A 39 2.77 -14.37 17.71
N GLY A 40 2.88 -13.25 17.00
CA GLY A 40 2.03 -12.94 15.85
C GLY A 40 2.10 -14.01 14.77
N ILE A 41 3.31 -14.46 14.41
CA ILE A 41 3.55 -15.51 13.42
C ILE A 41 2.92 -16.83 13.86
N GLU A 42 3.11 -17.22 15.11
CA GLU A 42 2.56 -18.46 15.65
C GLU A 42 1.02 -18.48 15.57
N LYS A 43 0.38 -17.33 15.81
CA LYS A 43 -1.08 -17.23 15.91
C LYS A 43 -1.79 -16.80 14.61
N TYR A 44 -1.13 -16.00 13.78
CA TYR A 44 -1.71 -15.36 12.59
C TYR A 44 -0.90 -15.63 11.31
N GLY A 45 0.15 -16.45 11.38
CA GLY A 45 0.96 -16.81 10.22
C GLY A 45 1.64 -15.61 9.58
N ILE A 46 1.58 -15.50 8.26
CA ILE A 46 2.23 -14.42 7.50
C ILE A 46 1.74 -13.01 7.88
N ALA A 47 0.51 -12.89 8.39
CA ALA A 47 -0.05 -11.62 8.81
C ALA A 47 0.55 -11.10 10.13
N GLY A 48 1.12 -11.99 10.95
CA GLY A 48 1.80 -11.64 12.18
C GLY A 48 3.24 -11.15 12.00
N ARG A 49 3.81 -11.34 10.81
CA ARG A 49 5.16 -10.89 10.46
C ARG A 49 5.13 -9.47 9.93
N ILE A 50 6.13 -8.66 10.29
CA ILE A 50 6.42 -7.41 9.59
C ILE A 50 7.24 -7.70 8.34
N TRP A 51 6.75 -7.27 7.18
CA TRP A 51 7.40 -7.46 5.90
C TRP A 51 8.31 -6.28 5.55
N GLU A 52 9.39 -6.53 4.81
CA GLU A 52 10.47 -5.55 4.57
C GLU A 52 9.96 -4.26 3.92
N ALA A 53 9.01 -4.37 2.97
CA ALA A 53 8.44 -3.21 2.30
C ALA A 53 7.63 -2.30 3.25
N ALA A 54 7.13 -2.83 4.38
CA ALA A 54 6.40 -2.04 5.37
C ALA A 54 7.32 -1.03 6.07
N TYR A 55 8.60 -1.37 6.29
CA TYR A 55 9.58 -0.43 6.83
C TYR A 55 9.85 0.72 5.85
N VAL A 56 9.99 0.39 4.56
CA VAL A 56 10.23 1.38 3.50
C VAL A 56 9.02 2.30 3.36
N LEU A 57 7.80 1.75 3.35
CA LEU A 57 6.57 2.54 3.30
C LEU A 57 6.40 3.45 4.51
N SER A 58 6.75 2.95 5.70
CA SER A 58 6.71 3.74 6.95
C SER A 58 7.60 4.97 6.88
N ILE A 59 8.82 4.85 6.32
CA ILE A 59 9.72 5.98 6.10
C ILE A 59 9.12 6.97 5.09
N TYR A 60 8.51 6.48 4.01
CA TYR A 60 7.92 7.36 3.00
C TYR A 60 6.71 8.16 3.53
N VAL A 61 5.89 7.53 4.37
CA VAL A 61 4.70 8.16 4.96
C VAL A 61 5.06 9.21 6.00
N ASN A 62 6.07 8.94 6.84
CA ASN A 62 6.55 9.84 7.89
C ASN A 62 8.07 10.00 7.78
N PRO A 63 8.56 10.82 6.82
CA PRO A 63 9.97 10.89 6.49
C PRO A 63 10.78 11.65 7.55
N PRO A 64 12.01 11.20 7.86
CA PRO A 64 12.99 12.02 8.55
C PRO A 64 13.21 13.36 7.84
N SER A 65 13.50 14.42 8.60
CA SER A 65 13.61 15.78 8.06
C SER A 65 14.71 15.98 7.02
N ASN A 66 15.70 15.10 6.98
CA ASN A 66 16.76 15.12 5.97
C ASN A 66 16.37 14.45 4.65
N LEU A 67 15.27 13.70 4.60
CA LEU A 67 14.82 12.99 3.40
C LEU A 67 13.69 13.75 2.70
N LEU A 68 13.89 14.01 1.40
CA LEU A 68 12.87 14.54 0.50
C LEU A 68 12.45 13.44 -0.45
N PHE A 69 11.15 13.38 -0.76
CA PHE A 69 10.57 12.39 -1.66
C PHE A 69 9.88 13.06 -2.85
N ASP A 70 10.00 12.45 -4.02
CA ASP A 70 9.29 12.84 -5.24
C ASP A 70 8.57 11.63 -5.87
N PRO A 71 7.23 11.65 -5.96
CA PRO A 71 6.34 12.64 -5.32
C PRO A 71 6.37 12.47 -3.78
N PRO A 72 5.98 13.49 -3.00
CA PRO A 72 5.79 13.33 -1.56
C PRO A 72 4.53 12.50 -1.26
N PHE A 73 4.50 11.80 -0.11
CA PHE A 73 3.31 11.04 0.31
C PHE A 73 2.06 11.91 0.43
N ALA A 74 2.20 13.05 1.11
CA ALA A 74 1.17 14.07 1.17
C ALA A 74 1.84 15.44 1.01
N THR A 75 1.33 16.27 0.11
CA THR A 75 1.75 17.67 0.04
C THR A 75 1.31 18.40 1.30
N PRO A 76 2.18 19.19 1.96
CA PRO A 76 1.77 20.09 3.03
C PRO A 76 0.62 20.95 2.51
N SER A 77 -0.55 20.81 3.14
CA SER A 77 -1.81 21.29 2.59
C SER A 77 -1.77 22.80 2.37
N SER A 78 -1.76 23.22 1.10
CA SER A 78 -2.40 24.48 0.74
C SER A 78 -3.91 24.26 0.91
N SER A 79 -4.40 24.41 2.15
CA SER A 79 -5.80 24.55 2.53
C SER A 79 -6.80 23.38 2.30
N HIS A 80 -7.29 22.81 3.42
CA HIS A 80 -8.69 22.37 3.68
C HIS A 80 -9.29 21.02 3.24
N CYS A 81 -8.58 20.07 2.60
CA CYS A 81 -9.19 18.76 2.30
C CYS A 81 -8.77 17.65 3.30
N PRO A 82 -9.71 17.10 4.11
CA PRO A 82 -9.44 15.96 4.98
C PRO A 82 -9.03 14.71 4.19
N ARG A 83 -8.00 13.99 4.64
CA ARG A 83 -7.55 12.74 4.02
C ARG A 83 -8.41 11.58 4.49
N THR A 84 -8.81 10.72 3.56
CA THR A 84 -9.38 9.40 3.87
C THR A 84 -8.45 8.38 3.27
N ILE A 85 -7.84 7.57 4.13
CA ILE A 85 -6.77 6.64 3.77
C ILE A 85 -7.29 5.24 4.03
N LEU A 86 -7.13 4.33 3.06
CA LEU A 86 -7.44 2.91 3.23
C LEU A 86 -6.15 2.10 3.08
N GLU A 87 -5.84 1.22 4.03
CA GLU A 87 -4.74 0.26 3.91
C GLU A 87 -5.28 -1.16 3.66
N LEU A 88 -4.85 -1.78 2.57
CA LEU A 88 -5.16 -3.17 2.22
C LEU A 88 -4.12 -4.10 2.82
N GLY A 89 -4.56 -5.21 3.42
CA GLY A 89 -3.66 -6.25 3.94
C GLY A 89 -2.67 -5.70 4.96
N SER A 90 -3.18 -5.04 6.00
CA SER A 90 -2.37 -4.29 6.96
C SER A 90 -1.49 -5.19 7.85
N GLY A 91 -1.77 -6.50 7.88
CA GLY A 91 -1.08 -7.48 8.71
C GLY A 91 -1.09 -7.08 10.18
N ALA A 92 0.09 -6.97 10.78
CA ALA A 92 0.24 -6.56 12.16
C ALA A 92 -0.02 -5.05 12.39
N GLY A 93 -0.07 -4.22 11.34
CA GLY A 93 -0.45 -2.80 11.43
C GLY A 93 0.69 -1.81 11.69
N MET A 94 1.95 -2.16 11.40
CA MET A 94 3.08 -1.24 11.62
C MET A 94 2.99 0.01 10.75
N THR A 95 2.75 -0.16 9.44
CA THR A 95 2.54 0.98 8.55
C THR A 95 1.32 1.79 8.99
N SER A 96 0.21 1.13 9.34
CA SER A 96 -0.99 1.78 9.87
C SER A 96 -0.68 2.67 11.09
N ALA A 97 0.14 2.19 12.03
CA ALA A 97 0.56 2.96 13.20
C ALA A 97 1.37 4.20 12.81
N ARG A 98 2.24 4.08 11.80
CA ARG A 98 3.02 5.21 11.27
C ARG A 98 2.18 6.23 10.51
N ILE A 99 1.18 5.78 9.75
CA ILE A 99 0.20 6.68 9.12
C ILE A 99 -0.56 7.45 10.19
N ALA A 100 -0.98 6.76 11.27
CA ALA A 100 -1.73 7.35 12.37
C ALA A 100 -1.02 8.55 13.02
N GLU A 101 0.31 8.50 13.15
CA GLU A 101 1.14 9.60 13.66
C GLU A 101 1.05 10.87 12.81
N THR A 102 0.67 10.75 11.53
CA THR A 102 0.56 11.88 10.60
C THR A 102 -0.85 12.46 10.50
N LEU A 103 -1.86 11.84 11.11
CA LEU A 103 -3.26 12.22 10.97
C LEU A 103 -3.61 13.48 11.76
N THR A 104 -4.56 14.25 11.23
CA THR A 104 -5.25 15.35 11.92
C THR A 104 -6.66 14.92 12.33
N ASP A 105 -7.35 15.73 13.15
CA ASP A 105 -8.71 15.45 13.61
C ASP A 105 -9.75 15.29 12.49
N GLN A 106 -9.45 15.81 11.31
CA GLN A 106 -10.33 15.69 10.14
C GLN A 106 -10.05 14.42 9.34
N ASP A 107 -8.85 13.85 9.47
CA ASP A 107 -8.44 12.69 8.69
C ASP A 107 -9.08 11.40 9.20
N MET A 108 -9.10 10.40 8.32
CA MET A 108 -9.61 9.05 8.62
C MET A 108 -8.67 8.02 8.01
N LEU A 109 -8.39 7.00 8.79
CA LEU A 109 -7.63 5.83 8.40
C LEU A 109 -8.49 4.57 8.57
N ILE A 110 -8.71 3.86 7.46
CA ILE A 110 -9.43 2.59 7.39
C ILE A 110 -8.37 1.52 7.17
N VAL A 111 -8.15 0.66 8.14
CA VAL A 111 -7.14 -0.39 8.08
C VAL A 111 -7.83 -1.73 7.94
N THR A 112 -7.39 -2.51 6.95
CA THR A 112 -8.11 -3.70 6.55
C THR A 112 -7.22 -4.91 6.42
N ASP A 113 -7.81 -6.06 6.75
CA ASP A 113 -7.21 -7.37 6.57
C ASP A 113 -8.32 -8.43 6.58
N LEU A 114 -7.96 -9.72 6.59
CA LEU A 114 -8.89 -10.81 6.79
C LEU A 114 -9.59 -10.71 8.16
N PRO A 115 -10.84 -11.19 8.29
CA PRO A 115 -11.58 -11.16 9.56
C PRO A 115 -10.80 -11.72 10.75
N GLU A 116 -10.05 -12.79 10.56
CA GLU A 116 -9.22 -13.44 11.58
C GLU A 116 -7.97 -12.63 11.97
N VAL A 117 -7.50 -11.70 11.13
CA VAL A 117 -6.32 -10.84 11.40
C VAL A 117 -6.72 -9.54 12.09
N CYS A 118 -7.94 -9.05 11.87
CA CYS A 118 -8.46 -7.82 12.49
C CYS A 118 -8.24 -7.73 14.02
N PRO A 119 -8.37 -8.82 14.82
CA PRO A 119 -8.06 -8.76 16.25
C PRO A 119 -6.58 -8.42 16.57
N LEU A 120 -5.62 -8.94 15.80
CA LEU A 120 -4.20 -8.60 15.93
C LEU A 120 -4.00 -7.12 15.65
N LEU A 121 -4.49 -6.68 14.49
CA LEU A 121 -4.38 -5.31 14.00
C LEU A 121 -4.97 -4.30 15.00
N ALA A 122 -6.17 -4.58 15.52
CA ALA A 122 -6.82 -3.73 16.52
C ALA A 122 -6.04 -3.68 17.84
N SER A 123 -5.49 -4.82 18.29
CA SER A 123 -4.68 -4.89 19.52
C SER A 123 -3.40 -4.06 19.38
N ASN A 124 -2.69 -4.21 18.27
CA ASN A 124 -1.43 -3.50 18.03
C ASN A 124 -1.64 -1.99 17.91
N LEU A 125 -2.65 -1.56 17.15
CA LEU A 125 -2.98 -0.14 17.02
C LEU A 125 -3.46 0.47 18.34
N LYS A 126 -4.14 -0.31 19.17
CA LYS A 126 -4.50 0.13 20.53
C LYS A 126 -3.27 0.31 21.43
N ALA A 127 -2.26 -0.55 21.30
CA ALA A 127 -1.01 -0.42 22.05
C ALA A 127 -0.14 0.74 21.56
N CYS A 128 -0.19 1.07 20.26
CA CYS A 128 0.51 2.22 19.66
C CYS A 128 -0.11 3.57 20.02
N ARG A 129 -1.20 3.61 20.78
CA ARG A 129 -1.87 4.85 21.17
C ARG A 129 -0.94 5.68 22.04
N SER A 130 -0.19 6.57 21.43
CA SER A 130 0.28 7.77 22.11
C SER A 130 -0.86 8.79 22.13
N SER A 131 -0.82 9.74 23.05
CA SER A 131 -1.85 10.78 23.24
C SER A 131 -2.00 11.76 22.06
N THR A 132 -1.50 11.43 20.86
CA THR A 132 -1.32 12.37 19.73
C THR A 132 -2.35 12.24 18.61
N PHE A 133 -3.15 11.17 18.52
CA PHE A 133 -4.18 11.03 17.47
C PHE A 133 -5.56 10.57 18.02
N PRO A 134 -6.68 11.09 17.47
CA PRO A 134 -8.02 10.76 17.97
C PRO A 134 -8.42 9.32 17.66
N GLU A 135 -8.96 8.61 18.66
CA GLU A 135 -9.47 7.23 18.50
C GLU A 135 -10.55 7.13 17.41
N SER A 136 -11.32 8.20 17.22
CA SER A 136 -12.39 8.28 16.21
C SER A 136 -11.89 8.25 14.76
N SER A 137 -10.60 8.44 14.53
CA SER A 137 -10.03 8.57 13.19
C SER A 137 -9.55 7.24 12.60
N ILE A 138 -9.47 6.16 13.38
CA ILE A 138 -8.94 4.87 12.94
C ILE A 138 -10.02 3.78 13.00
N HIS A 139 -10.27 3.11 11.88
CA HIS A 139 -11.28 2.07 11.76
C HIS A 139 -10.66 0.77 11.24
N VAL A 140 -10.66 -0.27 12.08
CA VAL A 140 -10.25 -1.63 11.70
C VAL A 140 -11.44 -2.37 11.10
N ARG A 141 -11.40 -2.75 9.82
CA ARG A 141 -12.51 -3.45 9.16
C ARG A 141 -12.04 -4.63 8.33
N PRO A 142 -12.81 -5.73 8.27
CA PRO A 142 -12.47 -6.86 7.41
C PRO A 142 -12.57 -6.47 5.93
N LEU A 143 -11.58 -6.86 5.13
CA LEU A 143 -11.59 -6.79 3.67
C LEU A 143 -10.71 -7.89 3.08
N ALA A 144 -11.28 -9.09 2.92
CA ALA A 144 -10.68 -10.11 2.06
C ALA A 144 -10.65 -9.61 0.61
N TRP A 145 -9.53 -9.80 -0.08
CA TRP A 145 -9.37 -9.27 -1.44
C TRP A 145 -10.33 -9.92 -2.42
N GLY A 146 -10.87 -9.13 -3.34
CA GLY A 146 -11.90 -9.52 -4.29
C GLY A 146 -13.31 -9.65 -3.71
N GLU A 147 -13.50 -9.54 -2.39
CA GLU A 147 -14.81 -9.70 -1.75
C GLU A 147 -15.61 -8.39 -1.75
N GLU A 148 -16.51 -8.27 -2.71
CA GLU A 148 -17.41 -7.13 -2.85
C GLU A 148 -18.23 -6.82 -1.58
N PRO A 149 -18.82 -7.82 -0.87
CA PRO A 149 -19.64 -7.55 0.32
C PRO A 149 -18.88 -6.82 1.43
N HIS A 150 -17.59 -7.12 1.63
CA HIS A 150 -16.77 -6.44 2.63
C HIS A 150 -16.58 -4.96 2.30
N ALA A 151 -16.24 -4.65 1.04
CA ALA A 151 -16.06 -3.27 0.61
C ALA A 151 -17.39 -2.49 0.61
N VAL A 152 -18.52 -3.10 0.25
CA VAL A 152 -19.84 -2.46 0.38
C VAL A 152 -20.16 -2.13 1.84
N ALA A 153 -19.83 -3.02 2.77
CA ALA A 153 -20.03 -2.77 4.20
C ALA A 153 -19.19 -1.59 4.70
N ILE A 154 -17.90 -1.53 4.33
CA ILE A 154 -17.01 -0.41 4.66
C ILE A 154 -17.56 0.92 4.10
N ALA A 155 -17.95 0.93 2.82
CA ALA A 155 -18.47 2.15 2.19
C ALA A 155 -19.76 2.64 2.85
N SER A 156 -20.70 1.73 3.10
CA SER A 156 -21.99 2.05 3.73
C SER A 156 -21.83 2.57 5.15
N GLU A 157 -20.84 2.05 5.89
CA GLU A 157 -20.59 2.43 7.27
C GLU A 157 -19.80 3.75 7.39
N LEU A 158 -18.74 3.93 6.60
CA LEU A 158 -17.73 4.97 6.85
C LEU A 158 -17.77 6.12 5.85
N LEU A 159 -18.25 5.88 4.64
CA LEU A 159 -18.18 6.83 3.52
C LEU A 159 -19.52 7.51 3.23
N VAL A 160 -20.64 6.83 3.49
CA VAL A 160 -21.98 7.40 3.37
C VAL A 160 -22.33 8.11 4.70
N ARG A 161 -22.47 9.44 4.69
CA ARG A 161 -22.85 10.20 5.88
C ARG A 161 -24.05 11.12 5.61
N PRO A 162 -24.87 11.43 6.64
CA PRO A 162 -25.98 12.40 6.51
C PRO A 162 -25.53 13.79 6.05
N ASN A 163 -24.31 14.19 6.41
CA ASN A 163 -23.77 15.53 6.17
C ASN A 163 -22.87 15.61 4.92
N GLY A 164 -22.91 14.59 4.04
CA GLY A 164 -22.12 14.53 2.80
C GLY A 164 -21.28 13.26 2.70
N ALA A 165 -21.09 12.76 1.48
CA ALA A 165 -20.25 11.59 1.23
C ALA A 165 -18.77 11.92 1.43
N ARG A 166 -18.03 10.98 2.01
CA ARG A 166 -16.56 11.03 2.14
C ARG A 166 -15.96 10.08 1.11
N THR A 167 -14.95 10.52 0.38
CA THR A 167 -14.23 9.69 -0.60
C THR A 167 -12.82 9.38 -0.12
N LEU A 168 -12.25 8.30 -0.65
CA LEU A 168 -10.85 7.96 -0.49
C LEU A 168 -9.98 9.01 -1.19
N THR A 169 -8.88 9.31 -0.53
CA THR A 169 -7.77 10.10 -1.07
C THR A 169 -6.59 9.18 -1.39
N HIS A 170 -6.37 8.17 -0.54
CA HIS A 170 -5.26 7.25 -0.66
C HIS A 170 -5.69 5.81 -0.40
N VAL A 171 -5.06 4.88 -1.13
CA VAL A 171 -5.06 3.45 -0.85
C VAL A 171 -3.62 2.99 -0.72
N LEU A 172 -3.27 2.31 0.37
CA LEU A 172 -1.92 1.81 0.60
C LEU A 172 -1.89 0.28 0.53
N CYS A 173 -0.81 -0.25 -0.02
CA CYS A 173 -0.53 -1.67 -0.10
C CYS A 173 0.92 -1.91 0.30
N SER A 174 1.14 -2.73 1.33
CA SER A 174 2.49 -3.10 1.75
C SER A 174 2.75 -4.57 1.50
N ASP A 175 3.54 -4.86 0.46
CA ASP A 175 4.05 -6.19 0.17
C ASP A 175 2.98 -7.25 -0.14
N LEU A 176 1.95 -6.86 -0.90
CA LEU A 176 0.77 -7.71 -1.17
C LEU A 176 0.89 -8.59 -2.42
N ILE A 177 1.99 -8.48 -3.15
CA ILE A 177 2.21 -9.12 -4.45
C ILE A 177 3.18 -10.30 -4.24
N TYR A 178 2.66 -11.43 -3.78
CA TYR A 178 3.49 -12.59 -3.37
C TYR A 178 2.94 -13.96 -3.76
N PHE A 179 1.62 -14.16 -3.79
CA PHE A 179 1.00 -15.42 -4.23
C PHE A 179 0.21 -15.24 -5.54
N PRO A 180 0.51 -16.01 -6.60
CA PRO A 180 -0.16 -15.91 -7.91
C PRO A 180 -1.69 -15.95 -7.83
N GLU A 181 -2.26 -16.79 -6.97
CA GLU A 181 -3.70 -16.93 -6.77
C GLU A 181 -4.37 -15.70 -6.13
N LEU A 182 -3.58 -14.84 -5.47
CA LEU A 182 -4.06 -13.61 -4.83
C LEU A 182 -3.93 -12.36 -5.71
N LEU A 183 -3.24 -12.45 -6.85
CA LEU A 183 -2.98 -11.30 -7.72
C LEU A 183 -4.28 -10.72 -8.32
N ALA A 184 -5.17 -11.58 -8.84
CA ALA A 184 -6.43 -11.11 -9.42
C ALA A 184 -7.39 -10.57 -8.35
N PRO A 185 -7.60 -11.25 -7.20
CA PRO A 185 -8.35 -10.68 -6.09
C PRO A 185 -7.83 -9.31 -5.63
N LEU A 186 -6.51 -9.14 -5.51
CA LEU A 186 -5.90 -7.85 -5.15
C LEU A 186 -6.20 -6.76 -6.18
N LEU A 187 -5.98 -7.04 -7.47
CA LEU A 187 -6.30 -6.10 -8.54
C LEU A 187 -7.78 -5.73 -8.57
N ARG A 188 -8.67 -6.70 -8.34
CA ARG A 188 -10.12 -6.47 -8.22
C ARG A 188 -10.44 -5.53 -7.07
N SER A 189 -9.85 -5.75 -5.90
CA SER A 189 -10.02 -4.85 -4.75
C SER A 189 -9.55 -3.43 -5.06
N LEU A 190 -8.38 -3.25 -5.69
CA LEU A 190 -7.87 -1.94 -6.10
C LEU A 190 -8.84 -1.23 -7.06
N LEU A 191 -9.37 -1.93 -8.06
CA LEU A 191 -10.38 -1.37 -8.97
C LEU A 191 -11.67 -1.00 -8.22
N GLN A 192 -12.09 -1.82 -7.26
CA GLN A 192 -13.29 -1.56 -6.48
C GLN A 192 -13.14 -0.33 -5.57
N VAL A 193 -12.06 -0.25 -4.78
CA VAL A 193 -11.83 0.86 -3.83
C VAL A 193 -11.39 2.16 -4.51
N THR A 194 -11.12 2.13 -5.82
CA THR A 194 -10.89 3.32 -6.64
C THR A 194 -12.07 3.64 -7.57
N SER A 195 -13.23 3.00 -7.35
CA SER A 195 -14.52 3.27 -8.00
C SER A 195 -15.51 3.91 -7.03
N PRO A 196 -16.62 4.52 -7.49
CA PRO A 196 -17.74 4.84 -6.62
C PRO A 196 -18.21 3.61 -5.81
N PRO A 197 -18.60 3.78 -4.53
CA PRO A 197 -18.69 5.04 -3.80
C PRO A 197 -17.38 5.51 -3.15
N PHE A 198 -16.27 4.79 -3.30
CA PHE A 198 -15.00 5.14 -2.69
C PHE A 198 -14.32 6.35 -3.36
N SER A 199 -14.56 6.58 -4.65
CA SER A 199 -14.07 7.74 -5.39
C SER A 199 -15.23 8.58 -5.93
N SER A 200 -15.11 9.91 -5.94
CA SER A 200 -16.01 10.74 -6.73
C SER A 200 -15.62 10.66 -8.20
N THR A 201 -16.57 10.33 -9.07
CA THR A 201 -16.40 10.33 -10.53
C THR A 201 -16.92 11.61 -11.19
N GLU A 202 -17.31 12.61 -10.38
CA GLU A 202 -18.10 13.75 -10.87
C GLU A 202 -17.31 14.74 -11.74
N ASP A 203 -15.98 14.62 -11.81
CA ASP A 203 -15.19 15.38 -12.78
C ASP A 203 -13.90 14.63 -13.21
N PRO A 204 -13.91 13.94 -14.37
CA PRO A 204 -12.72 13.30 -14.94
C PRO A 204 -11.58 14.28 -15.27
N THR A 205 -11.86 15.59 -15.25
CA THR A 205 -10.88 16.66 -15.52
C THR A 205 -10.26 17.25 -14.25
N GLN A 206 -10.80 16.94 -13.06
CA GLN A 206 -10.15 17.29 -11.80
C GLN A 206 -9.14 16.21 -11.40
N ALA A 207 -7.87 16.62 -11.38
CA ALA A 207 -6.67 15.80 -11.21
C ALA A 207 -6.51 15.08 -9.84
N SER A 208 -7.56 14.95 -9.02
CA SER A 208 -7.44 14.37 -7.67
C SER A 208 -8.32 13.13 -7.50
N GLY A 209 -8.07 12.11 -8.33
CA GLY A 209 -8.55 10.74 -8.08
C GLY A 209 -7.87 10.11 -6.85
N VAL A 210 -8.26 8.88 -6.52
CA VAL A 210 -7.62 8.12 -5.44
C VAL A 210 -6.17 7.82 -5.81
N THR A 211 -5.23 8.15 -4.93
CA THR A 211 -3.81 7.81 -5.09
C THR A 211 -3.53 6.45 -4.47
N VAL A 212 -3.04 5.50 -5.26
CA VAL A 212 -2.65 4.17 -4.80
C VAL A 212 -1.14 4.17 -4.56
N VAL A 213 -0.71 3.83 -3.33
CA VAL A 213 0.69 3.71 -2.93
C VAL A 213 1.00 2.24 -2.69
N ILE A 214 1.93 1.67 -3.46
CA ILE A 214 2.32 0.26 -3.34
C ILE A 214 3.79 0.19 -2.97
N SER A 215 4.11 -0.23 -1.75
CA SER A 215 5.46 -0.66 -1.41
C SER A 215 5.62 -2.15 -1.68
N TYR A 216 6.71 -2.53 -2.34
CA TYR A 216 6.86 -3.86 -2.90
C TYR A 216 8.31 -4.30 -2.85
N LYS A 217 8.54 -5.54 -2.40
CA LYS A 217 9.83 -6.23 -2.50
C LYS A 217 9.74 -7.29 -3.60
N LEU A 218 10.57 -7.17 -4.64
CA LEU A 218 10.65 -8.16 -5.71
C LEU A 218 11.27 -9.45 -5.17
N ARG A 219 10.54 -10.57 -5.25
CA ARG A 219 11.04 -11.91 -4.84
C ARG A 219 11.09 -12.88 -6.00
N SER A 220 10.08 -12.83 -6.86
CA SER A 220 9.98 -13.72 -8.01
C SER A 220 9.29 -13.02 -9.16
N LEU A 221 10.09 -12.46 -10.06
CA LEU A 221 9.58 -11.74 -11.23
C LEU A 221 8.58 -12.57 -12.03
N SER A 222 8.84 -13.86 -12.25
CA SER A 222 7.95 -14.74 -13.02
C SER A 222 6.59 -14.97 -12.35
N LYS A 223 6.52 -14.92 -11.02
CA LYS A 223 5.25 -15.05 -10.27
C LYS A 223 4.51 -13.73 -10.16
N GLU A 224 5.23 -12.62 -10.14
CA GLU A 224 4.70 -11.30 -9.77
C GLU A 224 4.42 -10.42 -11.00
N ALA A 225 5.14 -10.61 -12.11
CA ALA A 225 4.95 -9.89 -13.37
C ALA A 225 3.50 -9.90 -13.89
N PRO A 226 2.73 -11.01 -13.83
CA PRO A 226 1.34 -11.01 -14.27
C PRO A 226 0.46 -9.96 -13.56
N PHE A 227 0.74 -9.65 -12.29
CA PHE A 227 0.05 -8.57 -11.59
C PHE A 227 0.40 -7.22 -12.22
N TRP A 228 1.69 -6.93 -12.41
CA TRP A 228 2.15 -5.66 -12.93
C TRP A 228 1.70 -5.40 -14.36
N SER A 229 1.76 -6.42 -15.23
CA SER A 229 1.30 -6.34 -16.62
C SER A 229 -0.20 -6.05 -16.69
N ALA A 230 -1.00 -6.65 -15.80
CA ALA A 230 -2.43 -6.36 -15.74
C ALA A 230 -2.69 -4.99 -15.09
N PHE A 231 -2.02 -4.67 -13.99
CA PHE A 231 -2.17 -3.43 -13.24
C PHE A 231 -1.88 -2.20 -14.11
N GLY A 232 -0.82 -2.22 -14.92
CA GLY A 232 -0.45 -1.11 -15.81
C GLY A 232 -1.50 -0.78 -16.87
N LEU A 233 -2.36 -1.74 -17.24
CA LEU A 233 -3.49 -1.48 -18.13
C LEU A 233 -4.51 -0.56 -17.47
N TRP A 234 -4.76 -0.71 -16.16
CA TRP A 234 -5.80 0.03 -15.43
C TRP A 234 -5.28 1.28 -14.71
N PHE A 235 -3.99 1.29 -14.37
CA PHE A 235 -3.35 2.34 -13.58
C PHE A 235 -2.10 2.86 -14.30
N THR A 236 -1.89 4.17 -14.27
CA THR A 236 -0.57 4.75 -14.49
C THR A 236 0.19 4.74 -13.18
N PHE A 237 1.47 4.37 -13.19
CA PHE A 237 2.28 4.37 -11.98
C PHE A 237 3.73 4.76 -12.24
N LYS A 238 4.39 5.30 -11.22
CA LYS A 238 5.78 5.73 -11.26
C LYS A 238 6.49 5.43 -9.94
N PRO A 239 7.81 5.17 -9.95
CA PRO A 239 8.56 4.95 -8.72
C PRO A 239 8.70 6.24 -7.93
N VAL A 240 8.79 6.13 -6.61
CA VAL A 240 9.18 7.22 -5.72
C VAL A 240 10.70 7.38 -5.74
N LEU A 241 11.14 8.62 -5.88
CA LEU A 241 12.53 9.03 -5.72
C LEU A 241 12.75 9.59 -4.32
N VAL A 242 13.97 9.44 -3.81
CA VAL A 242 14.44 10.01 -2.55
C VAL A 242 15.68 10.86 -2.79
N LYS A 243 15.79 11.94 -2.02
CA LYS A 243 16.99 12.78 -1.91
C LYS A 243 17.31 12.98 -0.44
N ASP A 244 18.49 12.55 -0.03
CA ASP A 244 19.03 12.86 1.30
C ASP A 244 19.81 14.17 1.26
N THR A 245 19.31 15.15 2.00
CA THR A 245 19.88 16.49 2.08
C THR A 245 21.09 16.57 3.00
N SER A 246 21.37 15.52 3.78
CA SER A 246 22.54 15.44 4.65
C SER A 246 23.78 14.91 3.92
N SER A 247 23.59 14.12 2.85
CA SER A 247 24.68 13.70 1.97
C SER A 247 25.02 14.88 1.03
N GLY A 248 26.28 15.32 1.04
CA GLY A 248 26.72 16.53 0.32
C GLY A 248 26.52 16.49 -1.21
N ASP A 249 26.14 15.34 -1.78
CA ASP A 249 25.86 15.13 -3.20
C ASP A 249 24.38 15.37 -3.57
N GLY A 250 23.44 15.17 -2.63
CA GLY A 250 22.03 15.54 -2.78
C GLY A 250 21.35 15.07 -4.07
N THR A 251 21.76 13.92 -4.62
CA THR A 251 21.24 13.39 -5.88
C THR A 251 19.92 12.66 -5.65
N TRP A 252 18.97 12.83 -6.57
CA TRP A 252 17.73 12.06 -6.56
C TRP A 252 18.03 10.64 -7.03
N GLN A 253 17.57 9.66 -6.25
CA GLN A 253 17.69 8.25 -6.60
C GLN A 253 16.40 7.51 -6.32
N ARG A 254 16.21 6.34 -6.92
CA ARG A 254 15.05 5.50 -6.64
C ARG A 254 15.07 5.07 -5.17
N PHE A 255 13.96 5.27 -4.46
CA PHE A 255 13.88 4.83 -3.07
C PHE A 255 13.87 3.29 -3.02
N GLY A 256 14.76 2.72 -2.18
CA GLY A 256 15.00 1.27 -2.15
C GLY A 256 15.99 0.75 -3.22
N ALA A 257 16.82 1.62 -3.80
CA ALA A 257 17.89 1.23 -4.72
C ALA A 257 19.13 0.62 -4.04
N SER A 258 19.38 0.96 -2.77
CA SER A 258 20.62 0.60 -2.05
C SER A 258 20.60 -0.78 -1.40
N SER A 259 19.62 -1.64 -1.69
CA SER A 259 19.48 -2.96 -1.08
C SER A 259 19.73 -4.07 -2.09
N ASP A 260 20.45 -5.12 -1.66
CA ASP A 260 20.69 -6.34 -2.45
C ASP A 260 19.38 -6.97 -2.97
N ASP A 261 18.29 -6.73 -2.25
CA ASP A 261 16.93 -7.03 -2.68
C ASP A 261 16.23 -5.75 -3.20
N PRO A 262 15.83 -5.67 -4.48
CA PRO A 262 15.21 -4.48 -5.02
C PRO A 262 13.82 -4.25 -4.41
N MET A 263 13.68 -3.12 -3.69
CA MET A 263 12.42 -2.65 -3.11
C MET A 263 11.95 -1.40 -3.83
N PHE A 264 10.65 -1.27 -4.03
CA PHE A 264 10.03 -0.16 -4.72
C PHE A 264 8.94 0.46 -3.85
N ILE A 265 8.72 1.77 -4.00
CA ILE A 265 7.42 2.37 -3.74
C ILE A 265 6.93 2.92 -5.07
N PHE A 266 5.73 2.53 -5.46
CA PHE A 266 5.03 3.07 -6.61
C PHE A 266 3.88 3.96 -6.18
N ILE A 267 3.73 5.07 -6.88
CA ILE A 267 2.57 5.95 -6.79
C ILE A 267 1.79 5.78 -8.08
N ALA A 268 0.53 5.42 -7.93
CA ALA A 268 -0.34 5.05 -9.03
C ALA A 268 -1.68 5.79 -8.96
N ASN A 269 -2.24 6.05 -10.12
CA ASN A 269 -3.57 6.62 -10.29
C ASN A 269 -4.32 5.82 -11.33
N ARG A 270 -5.62 5.64 -11.09
CA ARG A 270 -6.48 4.94 -12.05
C ARG A 270 -6.56 5.77 -13.33
N ARG A 271 -6.36 5.11 -14.48
CA ARG A 271 -6.48 5.74 -15.79
C ARG A 271 -7.91 6.26 -15.98
N PRO A 272 -8.13 7.52 -16.38
CA PRO A 272 -9.48 8.09 -16.56
C PRO A 272 -10.37 7.24 -17.48
N GLU A 273 -9.82 6.73 -18.58
CA GLU A 273 -10.53 5.88 -19.53
C GLU A 273 -10.93 4.52 -18.94
N SER A 274 -10.20 4.02 -17.94
CA SER A 274 -10.44 2.71 -17.34
C SER A 274 -11.67 2.65 -16.43
N TYR A 275 -12.26 3.80 -16.10
CA TYR A 275 -13.54 3.86 -15.41
C TYR A 275 -14.71 3.37 -16.28
N ALA A 276 -14.59 3.52 -17.60
CA ALA A 276 -15.62 3.09 -18.55
C ALA A 276 -15.46 1.63 -18.99
N TRP A 277 -14.34 0.98 -18.63
CA TRP A 277 -14.03 -0.38 -19.08
C TRP A 277 -14.78 -1.42 -18.24
N LYS A 278 -15.13 -2.53 -18.91
CA LYS A 278 -15.75 -3.68 -18.25
C LYS A 278 -14.69 -4.45 -17.48
N ILE A 279 -14.83 -4.51 -16.15
CA ILE A 279 -13.99 -5.37 -15.30
C ILE A 279 -14.46 -6.83 -15.47
N PRO A 280 -13.61 -7.78 -15.90
CA PRO A 280 -13.99 -9.17 -16.01
C PRO A 280 -14.43 -9.78 -14.69
N THR A 281 -15.41 -10.69 -14.72
CA THR A 281 -15.87 -11.44 -13.55
C THR A 281 -14.88 -12.54 -13.16
N HIS A 282 -14.22 -13.18 -14.14
CA HIS A 282 -13.25 -14.24 -13.90
C HIS A 282 -11.85 -13.68 -13.63
N ASN A 283 -11.18 -14.25 -12.62
CA ASN A 283 -9.84 -13.85 -12.21
C ASN A 283 -8.78 -14.05 -13.30
N SER A 284 -8.88 -15.14 -14.07
CA SER A 284 -7.99 -15.41 -15.20
C SER A 284 -8.09 -14.35 -16.29
N ASP A 285 -9.30 -13.89 -16.58
CA ASP A 285 -9.54 -12.89 -17.62
C ASP A 285 -9.06 -11.50 -17.18
N LEU A 286 -9.24 -11.16 -15.90
CA LEU A 286 -8.76 -9.92 -15.32
C LEU A 286 -7.21 -9.83 -15.40
N LEU A 287 -6.51 -10.89 -15.02
CA LEU A 287 -5.04 -10.93 -15.12
C LEU A 287 -4.52 -11.04 -16.55
N ALA A 288 -5.31 -11.61 -17.47
CA ALA A 288 -4.99 -11.62 -18.90
C ALA A 288 -5.27 -10.27 -19.60
N GLY A 289 -5.70 -9.24 -18.86
CA GLY A 289 -5.96 -7.91 -19.40
C GLY A 289 -7.21 -7.82 -20.28
N ARG A 290 -8.12 -8.80 -20.22
CA ARG A 290 -9.37 -8.74 -20.99
C ARG A 290 -10.28 -7.64 -20.46
N GLY A 291 -11.07 -7.03 -21.33
CA GLY A 291 -11.95 -5.91 -21.00
C GLY A 291 -11.24 -4.55 -20.96
N ALA A 292 -9.90 -4.53 -20.86
CA ALA A 292 -9.12 -3.32 -20.99
C ALA A 292 -9.24 -2.73 -22.39
N VAL A 293 -9.30 -1.40 -22.47
CA VAL A 293 -9.53 -0.64 -23.72
C VAL A 293 -10.83 -1.05 -24.43
N ALA A 294 -11.85 -1.45 -23.64
CA ALA A 294 -13.17 -1.89 -24.12
C ALA A 294 -13.13 -3.04 -25.14
N ASP A 295 -12.15 -3.92 -25.04
CA ASP A 295 -12.01 -5.09 -25.90
C ASP A 295 -11.62 -6.34 -25.08
N ASP A 296 -12.14 -7.49 -25.49
CA ASP A 296 -11.99 -8.79 -24.79
C ASP A 296 -10.72 -9.55 -25.20
N SER A 297 -9.89 -9.05 -26.12
CA SER A 297 -8.58 -9.62 -26.39
C SER A 297 -7.64 -9.50 -25.19
N ALA A 298 -6.73 -10.47 -25.03
CA ALA A 298 -5.73 -10.46 -23.98
C ALA A 298 -4.68 -9.36 -24.25
N LYS A 299 -4.30 -8.63 -23.21
CA LYS A 299 -3.40 -7.48 -23.27
C LYS A 299 -2.48 -7.48 -22.05
N ALA A 300 -1.36 -6.78 -22.19
CA ALA A 300 -0.38 -6.58 -21.13
C ALA A 300 0.21 -5.17 -21.29
N ASP A 301 0.59 -4.57 -20.16
CA ASP A 301 1.37 -3.34 -20.09
C ASP A 301 2.82 -3.70 -19.70
N ASP A 302 3.80 -2.97 -20.23
CA ASP A 302 5.25 -3.21 -20.05
C ASP A 302 5.95 -2.13 -19.19
N THR A 303 5.17 -1.28 -18.51
CA THR A 303 5.71 -0.19 -17.69
C THR A 303 6.63 -0.71 -16.59
N PHE A 304 6.26 -1.81 -15.92
CA PHE A 304 7.04 -2.34 -14.81
C PHE A 304 8.39 -2.90 -15.29
N GLU A 305 8.38 -3.67 -16.37
CA GLU A 305 9.59 -4.20 -17.01
C GLU A 305 10.51 -3.06 -17.45
N THR A 306 9.95 -2.01 -18.06
CA THR A 306 10.70 -0.81 -18.45
C THR A 306 11.38 -0.15 -17.24
N LEU A 307 10.66 0.00 -16.12
CA LEU A 307 11.20 0.57 -14.88
C LEU A 307 12.29 -0.31 -14.25
N LEU A 308 12.17 -1.64 -14.36
CA LEU A 308 13.20 -2.57 -13.94
C LEU A 308 14.47 -2.43 -14.78
N PHE A 309 14.35 -2.35 -16.11
CA PHE A 309 15.51 -2.17 -17.00
C PHE A 309 16.23 -0.85 -16.76
N MET A 310 15.50 0.26 -16.61
CA MET A 310 16.09 1.57 -16.31
C MET A 310 16.84 1.59 -14.97
N THR A 311 16.46 0.72 -14.03
CA THR A 311 17.15 0.58 -12.74
C THR A 311 18.49 -0.16 -12.88
N LEU A 312 18.59 -1.10 -13.82
CA LEU A 312 19.82 -1.89 -14.03
C LEU A 312 20.90 -1.10 -14.77
N GLU A 313 20.51 -0.29 -15.76
CA GLU A 313 21.47 0.52 -16.55
C GLU A 313 22.18 1.61 -15.72
N GLY A 314 21.54 2.10 -14.65
CA GLY A 314 22.13 3.08 -13.72
C GLY A 314 23.15 2.49 -12.72
N SER A 315 23.35 1.17 -12.70
CA SER A 315 24.26 0.48 -11.79
C SER A 315 25.62 0.10 -12.40
N GLU A 316 25.84 0.39 -13.69
CA GLU A 316 27.10 0.11 -14.42
C GLU A 316 27.95 1.37 -14.72
N ALA A 317 27.71 2.50 -14.04
CA ALA A 317 28.46 3.76 -14.25
C ALA A 317 29.39 4.11 -13.07
#